data_AF-A0A5N5T4U4-F1
#
_entry.id   AF-A0A5N5T4U4-F1
#
_cell.length_a   1.000
_cell.length_b   1.000
_cell.length_c   1.000
_cell.angle_alpha   90.00
_cell.angle_beta   90.00
_cell.angle_gamma   90.00
#
_symmetry.space_group_name_H-M   'P 1'
#
loop_
_entity.id
_entity.type
_entity.pdbx_description
1 polymer ?
#
loop_
_entity_poly.entity_id
_entity_poly.type
_entity_poly.pdbx_seq_one_letter_code
_entity_poly.pdbx_strand_id
1 'polypeptide(L)'
;MQKNVQRLKEYRSKLILFPKNKKKLKKTDSSLEECSKAEQLRRRSIIAVPKVKPTAQSKIIKPKDKKFSCYNALKRERRNAKTWGRKQKKAMEAAEDAAVIKK
;
A
#
# COMPACT_ATOMS: atom_id res chain seq x y z
N MET A 1 2.82 3.27 -5.43
CA MET A 1 2.85 2.83 -6.85
C MET A 1 3.98 1.86 -7.20
N GLN A 2 5.13 1.89 -6.52
CA GLN A 2 6.34 1.13 -6.88
C GLN A 2 6.16 -0.40 -7.05
N LYS A 3 5.33 -1.05 -6.21
CA LYS A 3 5.08 -2.51 -6.28
C LYS A 3 4.46 -2.96 -7.61
N ASN A 4 3.54 -2.17 -8.18
CA ASN A 4 2.89 -2.50 -9.44
C ASN A 4 3.84 -2.36 -10.61
N VAL A 5 4.72 -1.35 -10.57
CA VAL A 5 5.77 -1.16 -11.59
C VAL A 5 6.73 -2.35 -11.60
N GLN A 6 7.18 -2.82 -10.44
CA GLN A 6 8.04 -4.01 -10.34
C GLN A 6 7.34 -5.27 -10.88
N ARG A 7 6.05 -5.47 -10.56
CA ARG A 7 5.26 -6.59 -11.06
C ARG A 7 5.12 -6.59 -12.59
N LEU A 8 4.90 -5.42 -13.19
CA LEU A 8 4.82 -5.30 -14.66
C LEU A 8 6.17 -5.58 -15.33
N LYS A 9 7.28 -5.15 -14.72
CA LYS A 9 8.63 -5.48 -15.20
C LYS A 9 8.90 -6.99 -15.14
N GLU A 10 8.53 -7.62 -14.04
CA GLU A 10 8.64 -9.09 -13.89
C GLU A 10 7.78 -9.83 -14.92
N TYR A 11 6.55 -9.38 -15.15
CA TYR A 11 5.68 -9.92 -16.20
C TYR A 11 6.31 -9.82 -17.59
N ARG A 12 6.81 -8.63 -17.94
CA ARG A 12 7.45 -8.42 -19.23
C ARG A 12 8.67 -9.32 -19.43
N SER A 13 9.45 -9.60 -18.38
CA SER A 13 10.61 -10.50 -18.47
C SER A 13 10.26 -11.97 -18.69
N LYS A 14 9.06 -12.40 -18.26
CA LYS A 14 8.58 -13.79 -18.38
C LYS A 14 7.65 -14.01 -19.57
N LEU A 15 7.19 -12.93 -20.21
CA LEU A 15 6.27 -12.98 -21.33
C LEU A 15 7.01 -13.42 -22.60
N ILE A 16 6.62 -14.56 -23.16
CA ILE A 16 7.05 -14.99 -24.50
C ILE A 16 6.03 -14.46 -25.50
N LEU A 17 6.44 -13.54 -26.38
CA LEU A 17 5.58 -12.99 -27.42
C LEU A 17 5.84 -13.69 -28.74
N PHE A 18 4.87 -14.49 -29.20
CA PHE A 18 4.99 -15.18 -30.48
C PHE A 18 4.89 -14.21 -31.65
N PRO A 19 5.75 -14.37 -32.68
CA PRO A 19 5.66 -13.56 -33.88
C PRO A 19 4.39 -13.90 -34.66
N LYS A 20 3.73 -12.87 -35.22
CA LYS A 20 2.59 -13.08 -36.14
C LYS A 20 3.01 -13.86 -37.39
N ASN A 21 4.22 -13.57 -37.89
CA ASN A 21 4.81 -14.21 -39.06
C ASN A 21 6.20 -14.73 -38.71
N LYS A 22 6.40 -16.06 -38.72
CA LYS A 22 7.69 -16.70 -38.39
C LYS A 22 8.87 -16.23 -39.25
N LYS A 23 8.61 -15.75 -40.47
CA LYS A 23 9.64 -15.23 -41.41
C LYS A 23 9.96 -13.75 -41.23
N LYS A 24 9.12 -12.99 -40.53
CA LYS A 24 9.25 -11.54 -40.32
C LYS A 24 9.16 -11.25 -38.82
N LEU A 25 10.22 -11.59 -38.10
CA LEU A 25 10.31 -11.31 -36.67
C LEU A 25 10.47 -9.80 -36.44
N LYS A 26 9.69 -9.27 -35.50
CA LYS A 26 9.84 -7.89 -35.01
C LYS A 26 10.75 -7.87 -33.80
N LYS A 27 11.33 -6.70 -33.50
CA LYS A 27 12.16 -6.48 -32.30
C LYS A 27 11.42 -6.75 -30.97
N THR A 28 10.09 -6.78 -31.00
CA THR A 28 9.24 -7.06 -29.83
C THR A 28 8.94 -8.54 -29.65
N ASP A 29 9.23 -9.37 -30.64
CA ASP A 29 8.91 -10.79 -30.65
C ASP A 29 10.04 -11.60 -29.98
N SER A 30 9.69 -12.72 -29.37
CA SER A 30 10.64 -13.65 -28.77
C SER A 30 11.41 -14.44 -29.85
N SER A 31 12.58 -14.97 -29.48
CA SER A 31 13.37 -15.80 -30.39
C SER A 31 12.68 -17.13 -30.69
N LEU A 32 12.97 -17.75 -31.84
CA LEU A 32 12.38 -19.03 -32.21
C LEU A 32 12.71 -20.15 -31.21
N GLU A 33 13.87 -20.08 -30.56
CA GLU A 33 14.30 -21.04 -29.53
C GLU A 33 13.47 -20.90 -28.25
N GLU A 34 13.22 -19.67 -27.79
CA GLU A 34 12.34 -19.39 -26.64
C GLU A 34 10.90 -19.81 -26.94
N CYS A 35 10.43 -19.53 -28.16
CA CYS A 35 9.12 -19.96 -28.62
C CYS A 35 8.96 -21.48 -28.63
N SER A 36 10.02 -22.24 -28.95
CA SER A 36 9.98 -23.71 -28.94
C SER A 36 9.98 -24.30 -27.54
N LYS A 37 10.59 -23.60 -26.56
CA LYS A 37 10.63 -24.01 -25.14
C LYS A 37 9.41 -23.52 -24.35
N ALA A 38 8.47 -22.83 -25.00
CA ALA A 38 7.30 -22.27 -24.35
C ALA A 38 6.32 -23.38 -23.92
N GLU A 39 6.00 -23.41 -22.63
CA GLU A 39 5.01 -24.33 -22.05
C GLU A 39 3.82 -23.57 -21.46
N GLN A 40 2.66 -24.23 -21.43
CA GLN A 40 1.46 -23.63 -20.84
C GLN A 40 1.52 -23.66 -19.31
N LEU A 41 1.50 -22.48 -18.69
CA LEU A 41 1.36 -22.36 -17.23
C LEU A 41 -0.07 -22.71 -16.79
N ARG A 42 -0.27 -23.91 -16.22
CA ARG A 42 -1.60 -24.41 -15.77
C ARG A 42 -2.11 -23.78 -14.46
N ARG A 43 -1.36 -22.88 -13.84
CA ARG A 43 -1.72 -22.27 -12.54
C ARG A 43 -2.68 -21.09 -12.73
N ARG A 44 -3.63 -20.93 -11.81
CA ARG A 44 -4.64 -19.83 -11.79
C ARG A 44 -4.01 -18.43 -11.81
N SER A 45 -2.82 -18.27 -11.25
CA SER A 45 -2.11 -16.99 -11.17
C SER A 45 -0.80 -17.05 -11.95
N ILE A 46 -0.67 -16.18 -12.96
CA ILE A 46 0.52 -16.08 -13.83
C ILE A 46 1.74 -15.56 -13.05
N ILE A 47 1.54 -14.55 -12.20
CA ILE A 47 2.54 -14.05 -11.23
C ILE A 47 1.85 -13.94 -9.88
N ALA A 48 2.13 -14.87 -8.99
CA ALA A 48 1.58 -14.86 -7.63
C ALA A 48 2.07 -13.61 -6.88
N VAL A 49 1.15 -12.89 -6.24
CA VAL A 49 1.53 -11.83 -5.30
C VAL A 49 2.00 -12.52 -4.02
N PRO A 50 3.25 -12.30 -3.57
CA PRO A 50 3.70 -12.86 -2.30
C PRO A 50 2.91 -12.22 -1.16
N LYS A 51 2.31 -13.06 -0.30
CA LYS A 51 1.74 -12.61 0.96
C LYS A 51 2.87 -12.36 1.96
N VAL A 52 3.51 -11.21 1.86
CA VAL A 52 4.56 -10.82 2.81
C VAL A 52 3.89 -10.44 4.14
N LYS A 53 4.10 -11.25 5.17
CA LYS A 53 3.78 -10.87 6.55
C LYS A 53 5.02 -10.19 7.14
N PRO A 54 4.96 -8.91 7.52
CA PRO A 54 6.10 -8.29 8.19
C PRO A 54 6.32 -9.00 9.53
N THR A 55 7.49 -9.57 9.71
CA THR A 55 7.91 -10.13 10.99
C THR A 55 8.50 -9.01 11.84
N ALA A 56 7.98 -8.85 13.06
CA ALA A 56 8.58 -7.92 14.01
C ALA A 56 9.86 -8.55 14.57
N GLN A 57 10.99 -7.86 14.44
CA GLN A 57 12.22 -8.23 15.13
C GLN A 57 12.10 -7.84 16.61
N SER A 58 12.66 -8.65 17.50
CA SER A 58 12.78 -8.29 18.92
C SER A 58 13.67 -7.05 19.05
N LYS A 59 13.20 -6.07 19.82
CA LYS A 59 13.91 -4.82 20.09
C LYS A 59 13.95 -4.60 21.58
N ILE A 60 15.03 -3.97 22.05
CA ILE A 60 15.16 -3.55 23.44
C ILE A 60 14.10 -2.49 23.73
N ILE A 61 13.33 -2.68 24.81
CA ILE A 61 12.24 -1.78 25.20
C ILE A 61 12.84 -0.48 25.74
N LYS A 62 12.52 0.66 25.11
CA LYS A 62 12.99 1.97 25.56
C LYS A 62 12.18 2.42 26.80
N PRO A 63 12.75 3.26 27.68
CA PRO A 63 12.02 3.79 28.85
C PRO A 63 10.76 4.57 28.46
N LYS A 64 10.75 5.21 27.29
CA LYS A 64 9.57 5.88 26.73
C LYS A 64 8.42 4.91 26.42
N ASP A 65 8.74 3.76 25.85
CA ASP A 65 7.76 2.73 25.48
C ASP A 65 7.15 2.10 26.74
N LYS A 66 7.95 1.93 27.80
CA LYS A 66 7.50 1.42 29.10
C LYS A 66 6.57 2.39 29.85
N LYS A 67 6.80 3.70 29.72
CA LYS A 67 5.95 4.74 30.32
C LYS A 67 4.66 4.98 29.52
N PHE A 68 4.58 4.53 28.27
CA PHE A 68 3.42 4.76 27.42
C PHE A 68 2.26 3.83 27.81
N SER A 69 1.13 4.41 28.23
CA SER A 69 -0.10 3.67 28.48
C SER A 69 -0.95 3.58 27.21
N CYS A 70 -0.89 2.44 26.52
CA CYS A 70 -1.70 2.16 25.33
C CYS A 70 -3.21 2.28 25.60
N TYR A 71 -3.67 1.78 26.75
CA TYR A 71 -5.10 1.81 27.10
C TYR A 71 -5.63 3.24 27.22
N ASN A 72 -4.92 4.09 27.96
CA ASN A 72 -5.32 5.48 28.14
C ASN A 72 -5.26 6.27 26.82
N ALA A 73 -4.25 6.01 25.99
CA ALA A 73 -4.15 6.60 24.66
C ALA A 73 -5.36 6.23 23.78
N LEU A 74 -5.71 4.95 23.69
CA LEU A 74 -6.87 4.49 22.92
C LEU A 74 -8.18 5.09 23.44
N LYS A 75 -8.38 5.15 24.76
CA LYS A 75 -9.56 5.76 25.38
C LYS A 75 -9.67 7.25 25.05
N ARG A 76 -8.55 7.97 25.12
CA ARG A 76 -8.48 9.40 24.77
C ARG A 76 -8.84 9.63 23.31
N GLU A 77 -8.26 8.86 22.38
CA GLU A 77 -8.52 9.04 20.95
C GLU A 77 -9.96 8.67 20.56
N ARG A 78 -10.54 7.62 21.18
CA ARG A 78 -11.98 7.32 21.01
C ARG A 78 -12.86 8.48 21.47
N ARG A 79 -12.54 9.11 22.61
CA ARG A 79 -13.28 10.28 23.11
C ARG A 79 -13.10 11.48 22.17
N ASN A 80 -11.89 11.71 21.66
CA ASN A 80 -11.60 12.77 20.72
C ASN A 80 -12.43 12.61 19.44
N ALA A 81 -12.43 11.42 18.84
CA ALA A 81 -13.25 11.12 17.68
C ALA A 81 -14.75 11.34 17.94
N LYS A 82 -15.27 10.85 19.08
CA LYS A 82 -16.69 11.00 19.46
C LYS A 82 -17.10 12.46 19.67
N THR A 83 -16.23 13.27 20.27
CA THR A 83 -16.57 14.65 20.69
C THR A 83 -16.05 15.74 19.76
N TRP A 84 -15.42 15.36 18.63
CA TRP A 84 -14.79 16.31 17.72
C TRP A 84 -15.77 17.38 17.22
N GLY A 85 -16.92 16.99 16.67
CA GLY A 85 -17.92 17.94 16.17
C GLY A 85 -18.45 18.89 17.25
N ARG A 86 -18.74 18.38 18.45
CA ARG A 86 -19.18 19.22 19.58
C ARG A 86 -18.11 20.22 20.01
N LYS A 87 -16.83 19.80 20.01
CA LYS A 87 -15.71 20.68 20.33
C LYS A 87 -15.49 21.74 19.26
N GLN A 88 -15.64 21.39 17.97
CA GLN A 88 -15.59 22.35 16.87
C GLN A 88 -16.70 23.39 17.01
N LYS A 89 -17.94 22.94 17.20
CA LYS A 89 -19.08 23.86 17.42
C LYS A 89 -18.85 24.80 18.60
N LYS A 90 -18.44 24.25 19.75
CA LYS A 90 -18.16 25.06 20.95
C LYS A 90 -16.96 26.02 20.75
N ALA A 91 -15.96 25.63 19.96
CA ALA A 91 -14.84 26.51 19.64
C ALA A 91 -15.25 27.65 18.69
N MET A 92 -16.17 27.40 17.75
CA MET A 92 -16.74 28.44 16.89
C MET A 92 -17.62 29.40 17.69
N GLU A 93 -18.55 28.89 18.51
CA GLU A 93 -19.40 29.70 19.40
C GLU A 93 -18.54 30.57 20.34
N ALA A 94 -17.51 30.01 20.97
CA ALA A 94 -16.61 30.79 21.84
C ALA A 94 -15.80 31.85 21.09
N ALA A 95 -15.47 31.63 19.81
CA ALA A 95 -14.79 32.62 18.99
C ALA A 95 -15.73 33.76 18.56
N GLU A 96 -16.99 33.45 18.28
CA GLU A 96 -18.05 34.43 18.00
C GLU A 96 -18.34 35.28 19.24
N ASP A 97 -18.51 34.65 20.42
CA ASP A 97 -18.70 35.36 21.69
C ASP A 97 -17.52 36.28 22.04
N ALA A 98 -16.29 35.81 21.84
CA ALA A 98 -15.08 36.62 22.06
C ALA A 98 -14.95 37.79 21.07
N ALA A 99 -15.50 37.66 19.85
CA ALA A 99 -15.54 38.75 18.87
C ALA A 99 -16.63 39.78 19.19
N VAL A 100 -17.75 39.37 19.78
CA VAL A 100 -18.82 40.26 20.24
C VAL A 100 -18.38 41.05 21.48
N ILE A 101 -17.68 40.43 22.43
CA ILE A 101 -17.15 41.11 23.64
C ILE A 101 -16.04 42.14 23.30
N LYS A 102 -15.35 41.97 22.17
CA LYS A 102 -14.32 42.91 21.69
C LYS A 102 -14.89 44.11 20.91
N LYS A 103 -16.19 44.12 20.59
CA LYS A 103 -16.89 45.22 19.94
C LYS A 103 -17.51 46.15 20.99
#